data_AF-A0A527VB35-F1
#
_entry.id   AF-A0A527VB35-F1
#
_cell.length_a   1.000
_cell.length_b   1.000
_cell.length_c   1.000
_cell.angle_alpha   90.00
_cell.angle_beta   90.00
_cell.angle_gamma   90.00
#
_symmetry.space_group_name_H-M   'P 1'
#
loop_
_entity.id
_entity.type
_entity.pdbx_description
1 polymer ?
#
loop_
_entity_poly.entity_id
_entity_poly.type
_entity_poly.pdbx_seq_one_letter_code
_entity_poly.pdbx_strand_id
1 'polypeptide(L)'
;MPKTMVSVCIQAFTSICYNKLENTRGTRGRRRMDSRAGRTFAINGVIVDVAGGFVRDREGREIALRPQAFDLLKYLLENAGRLVTKDELMRAVWPGVFVTDDSLVQCVRDIRRALHDESQSVLKAVPKRGYRLVIAAVDPPSAPARWKWTAAAVALGLLVLLAAGAVWLFMGPAIEKRSDTVLPSVAVLPFQAIGGEGSVQRLAGGLTEEIITDLARFPEFRVIAHNSTEVYEGKPANPTEVGAALEAGFVVEGSIQRLSRSPTGLVAAPA
;
A
#
# COMPACT_ATOMS: atom_id res chain seq x y z
N MET A 1 -43.52 -23.97 -53.87
CA MET A 1 -42.54 -23.53 -54.89
C MET A 1 -42.85 -22.07 -55.25
N PRO A 2 -41.89 -21.15 -55.44
CA PRO A 2 -40.49 -21.14 -54.97
C PRO A 2 -40.24 -20.01 -53.94
N LYS A 3 -39.51 -20.32 -52.86
CA LYS A 3 -39.03 -19.41 -51.79
C LYS A 3 -37.54 -19.05 -51.97
N THR A 4 -37.02 -19.09 -53.19
CA THR A 4 -35.56 -19.04 -53.46
C THR A 4 -35.04 -17.76 -54.08
N MET A 5 -35.86 -16.69 -54.19
CA MET A 5 -35.46 -15.50 -54.96
C MET A 5 -34.91 -14.33 -54.11
N VAL A 6 -35.07 -14.35 -52.79
CA VAL A 6 -34.59 -13.26 -51.91
C VAL A 6 -33.15 -13.49 -51.43
N SER A 7 -32.61 -14.71 -51.55
CA SER A 7 -31.26 -15.03 -51.04
C SER A 7 -30.13 -14.73 -52.03
N VAL A 8 -30.42 -14.54 -53.33
CA VAL A 8 -29.37 -14.37 -54.36
C VAL A 8 -29.05 -12.89 -54.65
N CYS A 9 -29.92 -11.94 -54.32
CA CYS A 9 -29.64 -10.51 -54.50
C CYS A 9 -28.68 -9.91 -53.47
N ILE A 10 -28.51 -10.53 -52.29
CA ILE A 10 -27.66 -9.99 -51.21
C ILE A 10 -26.16 -10.22 -51.50
N GLN A 11 -25.78 -11.24 -52.27
CA GLN A 11 -24.36 -11.54 -52.54
C GLN A 11 -23.75 -10.70 -53.68
N ALA A 12 -24.55 -10.10 -54.57
CA ALA A 12 -24.02 -9.38 -55.73
C ALA A 12 -23.60 -7.92 -55.44
N PHE A 13 -24.12 -7.31 -54.37
CA PHE A 13 -23.88 -5.88 -54.08
C PHE A 13 -22.65 -5.59 -53.19
N THR A 14 -22.08 -6.60 -52.53
CA THR A 14 -20.94 -6.46 -51.60
C THR A 14 -19.64 -6.02 -52.28
N SER A 15 -19.52 -6.16 -53.60
CA SER A 15 -18.26 -5.88 -54.32
C SER A 15 -18.14 -4.44 -54.85
N ILE A 16 -19.25 -3.72 -55.03
CA ILE A 16 -19.24 -2.43 -55.76
C ILE A 16 -19.09 -1.21 -54.83
N CYS A 17 -19.52 -1.31 -53.57
CA CYS A 17 -19.49 -0.17 -52.65
C CYS A 17 -18.14 0.02 -51.91
N TYR A 18 -17.23 -0.96 -51.96
CA TYR A 18 -15.97 -0.92 -51.21
C TYR A 18 -14.92 0.05 -51.80
N ASN A 19 -15.09 0.52 -53.04
CA ASN A 19 -14.03 1.21 -53.79
C ASN A 19 -14.17 2.75 -53.91
N LYS A 20 -14.97 3.41 -53.06
CA LYS A 20 -15.33 4.84 -53.28
C LYS A 20 -15.34 5.72 -52.03
N LEU A 21 -14.32 5.65 -51.16
CA LEU A 21 -14.20 6.60 -50.03
C LEU A 21 -12.80 7.21 -49.81
N GLU A 22 -11.85 6.98 -50.72
CA GLU A 22 -10.62 7.78 -50.73
C GLU A 22 -10.85 9.07 -51.49
N ASN A 23 -10.91 10.20 -50.75
CA ASN A 23 -10.37 11.52 -51.14
C ASN A 23 -11.19 12.65 -50.49
N THR A 24 -10.61 13.34 -49.51
CA THR A 24 -10.46 14.82 -49.48
C THR A 24 -9.85 15.30 -48.15
N ARG A 25 -9.15 16.44 -48.23
CA ARG A 25 -8.04 16.89 -47.38
C ARG A 25 -8.44 17.96 -46.35
N GLY A 26 -7.62 18.08 -45.29
CA GLY A 26 -7.28 19.33 -44.56
C GLY A 26 -8.29 19.77 -43.48
N THR A 27 -7.94 20.35 -42.33
CA THR A 27 -6.75 21.10 -41.89
C THR A 27 -6.64 21.18 -40.35
N ARG A 28 -5.42 20.96 -39.83
CA ARG A 28 -4.69 21.73 -38.78
C ARG A 28 -5.26 21.86 -37.34
N GLY A 29 -4.59 21.23 -36.36
CA GLY A 29 -4.83 21.47 -34.92
C GLY A 29 -3.99 20.70 -33.87
N ARG A 30 -2.65 20.59 -34.06
CA ARG A 30 -1.58 20.47 -33.02
C ARG A 30 -1.56 19.31 -31.98
N ARG A 31 -0.66 18.34 -32.24
CA ARG A 31 0.23 17.52 -31.35
C ARG A 31 -0.44 16.71 -30.21
N ARG A 32 -0.44 15.37 -30.23
CA ARG A 32 0.73 14.45 -30.15
C ARG A 32 0.54 13.24 -31.08
N MET A 33 1.61 12.85 -31.73
CA MET A 33 1.67 11.94 -32.88
C MET A 33 2.36 10.65 -32.42
N ASP A 34 1.57 9.60 -32.24
CA ASP A 34 1.85 8.16 -32.38
C ASP A 34 0.48 7.49 -32.09
N SER A 35 -0.27 6.82 -32.98
CA SER A 35 0.06 5.93 -34.08
C SER A 35 -1.07 5.97 -35.12
N ARG A 36 -0.72 5.90 -36.41
CA ARG A 36 -1.66 6.03 -37.55
C ARG A 36 -1.85 4.70 -38.28
N ALA A 37 -2.16 3.62 -37.55
CA ALA A 37 -2.46 2.31 -38.13
C ALA A 37 -3.61 1.64 -37.35
N GLY A 38 -4.77 1.45 -38.00
CA GLY A 38 -5.91 0.68 -37.48
C GLY A 38 -6.58 1.27 -36.24
N ARG A 39 -7.80 1.81 -36.37
CA ARG A 39 -8.62 2.13 -35.18
C ARG A 39 -9.14 0.82 -34.59
N THR A 40 -8.27 0.19 -33.80
CA THR A 40 -8.59 -1.01 -33.05
C THR A 40 -9.14 -0.62 -31.69
N PHE A 41 -10.33 -1.10 -31.35
CA PHE A 41 -10.98 -0.85 -30.07
C PHE A 41 -10.99 -2.13 -29.24
N ALA A 42 -10.57 -2.04 -27.97
CA ALA A 42 -10.67 -3.15 -27.02
C ALA A 42 -11.89 -2.93 -26.11
N ILE A 43 -12.84 -3.85 -26.13
CA ILE A 43 -14.09 -3.79 -25.37
C ILE A 43 -14.32 -5.15 -24.71
N ASN A 44 -14.31 -5.22 -23.38
CA ASN A 44 -14.59 -6.46 -22.64
C ASN A 44 -13.71 -7.67 -23.05
N GLY A 45 -12.45 -7.42 -23.42
CA GLY A 45 -11.52 -8.43 -23.93
C GLY A 45 -11.63 -8.72 -25.44
N VAL A 46 -12.62 -8.15 -26.11
CA VAL A 46 -12.83 -8.27 -27.56
C VAL A 46 -12.13 -7.14 -28.29
N ILE A 47 -11.39 -7.47 -29.34
CA ILE A 47 -10.63 -6.55 -30.17
C ILE A 47 -11.41 -6.32 -31.47
N VAL A 48 -11.85 -5.09 -31.70
CA VAL A 48 -12.56 -4.69 -32.92
C VAL A 48 -11.63 -3.88 -33.80
N ASP A 49 -11.24 -4.41 -34.95
CA ASP A 49 -10.46 -3.69 -35.95
C ASP A 49 -11.41 -3.06 -36.99
N VAL A 50 -11.61 -1.75 -36.87
CA VAL A 50 -12.51 -1.01 -37.77
C VAL A 50 -11.92 -0.85 -39.18
N ALA A 51 -10.59 -0.88 -39.31
CA ALA A 51 -9.93 -0.81 -40.62
C ALA A 51 -9.89 -2.18 -41.29
N GLY A 52 -9.65 -3.24 -40.51
CA GLY A 52 -9.59 -4.62 -40.96
C GLY A 52 -10.95 -5.25 -41.23
N GLY A 53 -12.04 -4.76 -40.61
CA GLY A 53 -13.37 -5.35 -40.80
C GLY A 53 -13.64 -6.58 -39.92
N PHE A 54 -12.78 -6.81 -38.92
CA PHE A 54 -12.79 -8.05 -38.14
C PHE A 54 -12.98 -7.77 -36.65
N VAL A 55 -13.65 -8.69 -35.97
CA VAL A 55 -13.80 -8.72 -34.51
C VAL A 55 -13.12 -9.97 -33.99
N ARG A 56 -12.28 -9.85 -32.96
CA ARG A 56 -11.56 -10.97 -32.35
C ARG A 56 -11.88 -11.08 -30.88
N ASP A 57 -12.11 -12.30 -30.41
CA ASP A 57 -12.24 -12.63 -28.99
C ASP A 57 -10.90 -12.42 -28.24
N ARG A 58 -10.92 -12.50 -26.92
CA ARG A 58 -9.74 -12.43 -26.03
C ARG A 58 -8.66 -13.45 -26.39
N GLU A 59 -9.06 -14.59 -26.95
CA GLU A 59 -8.18 -15.66 -27.41
C GLU A 59 -7.64 -15.43 -28.83
N GLY A 60 -7.94 -14.29 -29.45
CA GLY A 60 -7.52 -13.93 -30.80
C GLY A 60 -8.32 -14.60 -31.93
N ARG A 61 -9.32 -15.41 -31.60
CA ARG A 61 -10.23 -16.04 -32.58
C ARG A 61 -11.15 -15.00 -33.20
N GLU A 62 -11.31 -15.05 -34.51
CA GLU A 62 -12.23 -14.16 -35.21
C GLU A 62 -13.69 -14.53 -34.93
N ILE A 63 -14.48 -13.54 -34.53
CA ILE A 63 -15.92 -13.63 -34.33
C ILE A 63 -16.58 -13.08 -35.60
N ALA A 64 -17.18 -13.97 -36.38
CA ALA A 64 -17.93 -13.58 -37.57
C ALA A 64 -19.23 -12.85 -37.17
N LEU A 65 -19.31 -11.55 -37.51
CA LEU A 65 -20.53 -10.75 -37.40
C LEU A 65 -21.21 -10.63 -38.76
N ARG A 66 -22.54 -10.51 -38.76
CA ARG A 66 -23.27 -10.15 -39.99
C ARG A 66 -22.80 -8.77 -40.47
N PRO A 67 -22.72 -8.52 -41.80
CA PRO A 67 -22.24 -7.25 -42.34
C PRO A 67 -22.95 -6.03 -41.75
N GLN A 68 -24.28 -6.05 -41.70
CA GLN A 68 -25.09 -4.96 -41.14
C GLN A 68 -24.86 -4.77 -39.63
N ALA A 69 -24.57 -5.84 -38.88
CA ALA A 69 -24.24 -5.74 -37.46
C ALA A 69 -22.84 -5.14 -37.27
N PHE A 70 -21.90 -5.45 -38.16
CA PHE A 70 -20.57 -4.84 -38.16
C PHE A 70 -20.62 -3.35 -38.53
N ASP A 71 -21.38 -2.97 -39.56
CA ASP A 71 -21.57 -1.58 -39.96
C ASP A 71 -22.23 -0.75 -38.84
N LEU A 72 -23.22 -1.35 -38.16
CA LEU A 72 -23.84 -0.76 -36.98
C LEU A 72 -22.83 -0.58 -35.84
N LEU A 73 -22.00 -1.60 -35.56
CA LEU A 73 -20.95 -1.52 -34.55
C LEU A 73 -19.91 -0.45 -34.88
N LYS A 74 -19.47 -0.37 -36.14
CA LYS A 74 -18.54 0.66 -36.63
C LYS A 74 -19.11 2.06 -36.41
N TYR A 75 -20.37 2.28 -36.80
CA TYR A 75 -21.01 3.59 -36.62
C TYR A 75 -21.13 3.97 -35.13
N LEU A 76 -21.47 3.01 -34.27
CA LEU A 76 -21.54 3.20 -32.82
C LEU A 76 -20.16 3.45 -32.18
N LEU A 77 -19.09 2.82 -32.68
CA LEU A 77 -17.71 3.05 -32.23
C LEU A 77 -17.22 4.45 -32.62
N GLU A 78 -17.52 4.90 -33.84
CA GLU A 78 -17.19 6.26 -34.31
C GLU A 78 -17.95 7.34 -33.52
N ASN A 79 -19.12 6.99 -32.97
CA ASN A 79 -19.96 7.85 -32.14
C ASN A 79 -19.98 7.43 -30.67
N ALA A 80 -18.92 6.78 -30.18
CA ALA A 80 -18.86 6.27 -28.82
C ALA A 80 -19.15 7.37 -27.78
N GLY A 81 -19.96 7.03 -26.76
CA GLY A 81 -20.42 7.96 -25.73
C GLY A 81 -21.63 8.82 -26.12
N ARG A 82 -21.93 8.99 -27.42
CA ARG A 82 -23.10 9.75 -27.89
C ARG A 82 -24.37 8.89 -27.88
N LEU A 83 -25.52 9.51 -27.56
CA LEU A 83 -26.83 8.90 -27.80
C LEU A 83 -27.15 8.99 -29.29
N VAL A 84 -27.28 7.84 -29.95
CA VAL A 84 -27.63 7.72 -31.36
C VAL A 84 -29.07 7.24 -31.47
N THR A 85 -29.90 7.95 -32.22
CA THR A 85 -31.33 7.62 -32.33
C THR A 85 -31.58 6.44 -33.27
N LYS A 86 -32.73 5.76 -33.13
CA LYS A 86 -33.09 4.67 -34.05
C LYS A 86 -33.12 5.12 -35.51
N ASP A 87 -33.71 6.28 -35.80
CA ASP A 87 -33.78 6.83 -37.16
C ASP A 87 -32.41 7.22 -37.73
N GLU A 88 -31.49 7.62 -36.86
CA GLU A 88 -30.11 7.89 -37.25
C GLU A 88 -29.38 6.59 -37.60
N LEU A 89 -29.52 5.55 -36.77
CA LEU A 89 -28.96 4.22 -37.05
C LEU A 89 -29.54 3.60 -38.32
N MET A 90 -30.85 3.71 -38.52
CA MET A 90 -31.53 3.21 -39.71
C MET A 90 -31.01 3.90 -40.98
N ARG A 91 -30.89 5.23 -40.96
CA ARG A 91 -30.35 5.99 -42.12
C ARG A 91 -28.86 5.74 -42.37
N ALA A 92 -28.07 5.54 -41.32
CA ALA A 92 -26.63 5.36 -41.44
C ALA A 92 -26.24 3.96 -41.95
N VAL A 93 -26.92 2.91 -41.45
CA VAL A 93 -26.56 1.51 -41.75
C VAL A 93 -27.35 0.96 -42.95
N TRP A 94 -28.58 1.45 -43.17
CA TRP A 94 -29.44 1.02 -44.29
C TRP A 94 -29.84 2.22 -45.16
N PRO A 95 -28.89 2.82 -45.92
CA PRO A 95 -29.21 3.96 -46.76
C PRO A 95 -30.22 3.56 -47.85
N GLY A 96 -31.39 4.19 -47.84
CA GLY A 96 -32.42 4.02 -48.88
C GLY A 96 -33.21 2.71 -48.84
N VAL A 97 -33.10 1.92 -47.75
CA VAL A 97 -33.85 0.67 -47.58
C VAL A 97 -34.81 0.79 -46.40
N PHE A 98 -36.08 0.44 -46.61
CA PHE A 98 -37.06 0.37 -45.53
C PHE A 98 -36.82 -0.91 -44.72
N VAL A 99 -36.30 -0.76 -43.50
CA VAL A 99 -36.12 -1.84 -42.54
C VAL A 99 -37.04 -1.66 -41.33
N THR A 100 -37.47 -2.78 -40.75
CA THR A 100 -38.26 -2.76 -39.51
C THR A 100 -37.35 -2.68 -38.28
N ASP A 101 -37.90 -2.19 -37.16
CA ASP A 101 -37.24 -2.16 -35.85
C ASP A 101 -36.64 -3.51 -35.45
N ASP A 102 -37.26 -4.63 -35.86
CA ASP A 102 -36.75 -5.99 -35.60
C ASP A 102 -35.36 -6.22 -36.19
N SER A 103 -35.08 -5.64 -37.36
CA SER A 103 -33.77 -5.75 -38.02
C SER A 103 -32.68 -5.08 -37.19
N LEU A 104 -33.00 -3.91 -36.63
CA LEU A 104 -32.12 -3.17 -35.70
C LEU A 104 -31.92 -3.95 -34.40
N VAL A 105 -32.99 -4.47 -33.81
CA VAL A 105 -32.94 -5.28 -32.58
C VAL A 105 -32.08 -6.53 -32.77
N GLN A 106 -32.19 -7.19 -33.92
CA GLN A 106 -31.39 -8.38 -34.22
C GLN A 106 -29.92 -8.03 -34.43
N CYS A 107 -29.59 -6.90 -35.07
CA CYS A 107 -28.21 -6.44 -35.17
C CYS A 107 -27.61 -6.09 -33.79
N VAL A 108 -28.38 -5.42 -32.94
CA VAL A 108 -27.99 -5.11 -31.55
C VAL A 108 -27.72 -6.39 -30.75
N ARG A 109 -28.55 -7.44 -30.91
CA ARG A 109 -28.36 -8.74 -30.27
C ARG A 109 -27.04 -9.41 -30.67
N ASP A 110 -26.73 -9.41 -31.96
CA ASP A 110 -25.48 -9.99 -32.46
C ASP A 110 -24.26 -9.24 -31.95
N ILE A 111 -24.32 -7.91 -31.92
CA ILE A 111 -23.24 -7.07 -31.37
C ILE A 111 -23.04 -7.39 -29.88
N ARG A 112 -24.12 -7.49 -29.09
CA ARG A 112 -24.02 -7.84 -27.67
C ARG A 112 -23.38 -9.21 -27.45
N ARG A 113 -23.74 -10.19 -28.27
CA ARG A 113 -23.13 -11.53 -28.22
C ARG A 113 -21.64 -11.49 -28.58
N ALA A 114 -21.27 -10.75 -29.63
CA ALA A 114 -19.89 -10.62 -30.06
C ALA A 114 -19.01 -9.85 -29.08
N LEU A 115 -19.57 -8.89 -28.33
CA LEU A 115 -18.85 -8.12 -27.29
C LEU A 115 -18.93 -8.76 -25.90
N HIS A 116 -19.55 -9.94 -25.77
CA HIS A 116 -19.86 -10.58 -24.49
C HIS A 116 -20.58 -9.65 -23.49
N ASP A 117 -21.44 -8.76 -23.99
CA ASP A 117 -22.15 -7.73 -23.21
C ASP A 117 -23.55 -8.22 -22.76
N GLU A 118 -23.59 -9.30 -21.98
CA GLU A 118 -24.84 -9.86 -21.46
C GLU A 118 -25.51 -8.95 -20.43
N SER A 119 -24.70 -8.18 -19.69
CA SER A 119 -25.13 -7.23 -18.67
C SER A 119 -25.58 -5.86 -19.23
N GLN A 120 -25.56 -5.67 -20.55
CA GLN A 120 -25.89 -4.41 -21.24
C GLN A 120 -25.09 -3.20 -20.71
N SER A 121 -23.85 -3.45 -20.31
CA SER A 121 -22.93 -2.48 -19.74
C SER A 121 -22.27 -1.61 -20.82
N VAL A 122 -22.00 -2.21 -21.98
CA VAL A 122 -21.31 -1.59 -23.11
C VAL A 122 -22.32 -0.95 -24.06
N LEU A 123 -23.31 -1.70 -24.55
CA LEU A 123 -24.32 -1.20 -25.48
C LEU A 123 -25.65 -0.94 -24.77
N LYS A 124 -25.79 0.30 -24.27
CA LYS A 124 -26.96 0.73 -23.49
C LYS A 124 -28.12 1.14 -24.40
N ALA A 125 -29.26 0.49 -24.20
CA ALA A 125 -30.52 0.91 -24.82
C ALA A 125 -31.17 2.00 -23.95
N VAL A 126 -31.44 3.16 -24.55
CA VAL A 126 -32.15 4.26 -23.89
C VAL A 126 -33.61 4.21 -24.34
N PRO A 127 -34.57 3.92 -23.43
CA PRO A 127 -35.98 3.76 -23.78
C PRO A 127 -36.50 4.96 -24.58
N LYS A 128 -37.25 4.68 -25.65
CA LYS A 128 -37.88 5.67 -26.55
C LYS A 128 -36.91 6.65 -27.25
N ARG A 129 -35.58 6.48 -27.14
CA ARG A 129 -34.61 7.41 -27.74
C ARG A 129 -33.62 6.75 -28.68
N GLY A 130 -33.05 5.59 -28.33
CA GLY A 130 -32.07 4.91 -29.17
C GLY A 130 -31.00 4.16 -28.38
N TYR A 131 -29.76 4.16 -28.87
CA TYR A 131 -28.66 3.37 -28.32
C TYR A 131 -27.44 4.24 -28.04
N ARG A 132 -26.67 3.88 -27.01
CA ARG A 132 -25.41 4.51 -26.68
C ARG A 132 -24.36 3.43 -26.43
N LEU A 133 -23.26 3.49 -27.17
CA LEU A 133 -22.10 2.65 -26.92
C LEU A 133 -21.19 3.33 -25.91
N VAL A 134 -20.99 2.68 -24.77
CA VAL A 134 -20.08 3.11 -23.72
C VAL A 134 -18.84 2.23 -23.83
N ILE A 135 -17.84 2.75 -24.55
CA ILE A 135 -16.50 2.19 -24.48
C ILE A 135 -15.94 2.70 -23.16
N ALA A 136 -15.77 1.83 -22.18
CA ALA A 136 -15.00 2.17 -21.00
C ALA A 136 -13.56 2.42 -21.48
N ALA A 137 -13.20 3.68 -21.73
CA ALA A 137 -11.84 4.09 -21.47
C ALA A 137 -11.55 3.63 -20.04
N VAL A 138 -10.46 2.90 -19.83
CA VAL A 138 -10.00 2.56 -18.47
C VAL A 138 -9.57 3.88 -17.83
N ASP A 139 -10.56 4.61 -17.33
CA ASP A 139 -10.45 5.63 -16.31
C ASP A 139 -11.02 5.02 -15.02
N PRO A 140 -10.39 5.29 -13.86
CA PRO A 140 -10.59 4.55 -12.62
C PRO A 140 -12.08 4.45 -12.28
N PRO A 141 -12.52 3.32 -11.71
CA PRO A 141 -13.93 3.00 -11.54
C PRO A 141 -14.67 4.18 -10.93
N SER A 142 -15.50 4.83 -11.76
CA SER A 142 -16.51 5.77 -11.29
C SER A 142 -17.44 4.97 -10.39
N ALA A 143 -17.21 5.08 -9.09
CA ALA A 143 -17.89 4.27 -8.09
C ALA A 143 -19.42 4.43 -8.26
N PRO A 144 -20.19 3.33 -8.30
CA PRO A 144 -21.64 3.41 -8.23
C PRO A 144 -22.02 4.12 -6.95
N ALA A 145 -23.07 4.93 -7.02
CA ALA A 145 -23.68 5.68 -5.94
C ALA A 145 -23.99 4.78 -4.72
N ARG A 146 -22.98 4.59 -3.88
CA ARG A 146 -23.02 3.92 -2.56
C ARG A 146 -22.73 4.89 -1.42
N TRP A 147 -22.70 6.19 -1.74
CA TRP A 147 -22.24 7.27 -0.86
C TRP A 147 -23.07 7.44 0.41
N LYS A 148 -24.36 7.08 0.41
CA LYS A 148 -25.16 7.23 1.65
C LYS A 148 -24.67 6.31 2.78
N TRP A 149 -24.17 5.12 2.47
CA TRP A 149 -23.71 4.16 3.48
C TRP A 149 -22.20 4.27 3.74
N THR A 150 -21.39 4.70 2.77
CA THR A 150 -19.97 4.99 3.04
C THR A 150 -19.78 6.31 3.77
N ALA A 151 -20.59 7.34 3.51
CA ALA A 151 -20.57 8.56 4.32
C ALA A 151 -21.08 8.29 5.75
N ALA A 152 -22.09 7.43 5.92
CA ALA A 152 -22.54 6.99 7.25
C ALA A 152 -21.49 6.12 7.96
N ALA A 153 -20.81 5.20 7.24
CA ALA A 153 -19.77 4.36 7.81
C ALA A 153 -18.49 5.15 8.13
N VAL A 154 -18.12 6.14 7.31
CA VAL A 154 -17.00 7.05 7.60
C VAL A 154 -17.38 7.99 8.73
N ALA A 155 -18.58 8.56 8.75
CA ALA A 155 -19.03 9.40 9.86
C ALA A 155 -19.13 8.61 11.17
N LEU A 156 -19.62 7.37 11.14
CA LEU A 156 -19.65 6.49 12.31
C LEU A 156 -18.25 6.07 12.74
N GLY A 157 -17.36 5.73 11.80
CA GLY A 157 -15.96 5.43 12.09
C GLY A 157 -15.22 6.63 12.68
N LEU A 158 -15.45 7.83 12.16
CA LEU A 158 -14.87 9.08 12.64
C LEU A 158 -15.48 9.48 13.99
N LEU A 159 -16.76 9.23 14.22
CA LEU A 159 -17.43 9.45 15.50
C LEU A 159 -16.99 8.42 16.55
N VAL A 160 -16.75 7.16 16.18
CA VAL A 160 -16.15 6.14 17.05
C VAL A 160 -14.69 6.47 17.34
N LEU A 161 -13.91 6.95 16.37
CA LEU A 161 -12.54 7.42 16.59
C LEU A 161 -12.48 8.68 17.46
N LEU A 162 -13.42 9.62 17.28
CA LEU A 162 -13.52 10.80 18.14
C LEU A 162 -14.01 10.43 19.54
N ALA A 163 -14.94 9.50 19.68
CA ALA A 163 -15.38 9.00 20.97
C ALA A 163 -14.28 8.19 21.67
N ALA A 164 -13.58 7.31 20.96
CA ALA A 164 -12.43 6.58 21.48
C ALA A 164 -11.26 7.53 21.84
N GLY A 165 -11.02 8.55 21.01
CA GLY A 165 -10.03 9.61 21.28
C GLY A 165 -10.43 10.47 22.47
N ALA A 166 -11.71 10.83 22.61
CA ALA A 166 -12.22 11.57 23.76
C ALA A 166 -12.17 10.72 25.04
N VAL A 167 -12.52 9.44 24.98
CA VAL A 167 -12.37 8.49 26.11
C VAL A 167 -10.89 8.28 26.46
N TRP A 168 -9.99 8.21 25.48
CA TRP A 168 -8.54 8.16 25.71
C TRP A 168 -7.99 9.48 26.27
N LEU A 169 -8.61 10.62 25.97
CA LEU A 169 -8.23 11.91 26.52
C LEU A 169 -8.77 12.15 27.93
N PHE A 170 -9.98 11.64 28.21
CA PHE A 170 -10.67 11.82 29.50
C PHE A 170 -10.37 10.70 30.51
N MET A 171 -9.99 9.53 30.01
CA MET A 171 -9.76 8.30 30.78
C MET A 171 -8.57 7.50 30.24
N GLY A 172 -7.66 8.15 29.52
CA GLY A 172 -6.35 7.58 29.25
C GLY A 172 -5.68 7.24 30.57
N PRO A 173 -4.92 6.12 30.65
CA PRO A 173 -4.04 5.96 31.79
C PRO A 173 -3.20 7.22 31.88
N ALA A 174 -2.95 7.70 33.10
CA ALA A 174 -1.82 8.57 33.33
C ALA A 174 -0.60 7.80 32.80
N ILE A 175 -0.27 7.97 31.51
CA ILE A 175 1.04 7.65 31.00
C ILE A 175 1.87 8.75 31.62
N GLU A 176 2.25 8.51 32.88
CA GLU A 176 3.41 9.10 33.49
C GLU A 176 4.49 9.02 32.42
N LYS A 177 4.72 10.14 31.74
CA LYS A 177 6.02 10.46 31.15
C LYS A 177 6.99 10.64 32.32
N ARG A 178 7.17 9.58 33.09
CA ARG A 178 8.33 9.38 33.91
C ARG A 178 9.23 8.47 33.10
N SER A 179 9.81 9.06 32.06
CA SER A 179 11.19 8.72 31.73
C SER A 179 12.01 9.17 32.94
N ASP A 180 11.95 8.39 34.03
CA ASP A 180 13.10 8.28 34.88
C ASP A 180 14.16 7.70 33.93
N THR A 181 14.96 8.56 33.32
CA THR A 181 16.35 8.24 33.09
C THR A 181 16.89 7.89 34.48
N VAL A 182 16.69 6.64 34.89
CA VAL A 182 17.35 6.08 36.06
C VAL A 182 18.79 6.05 35.65
N LEU A 183 19.52 7.11 36.01
CA LEU A 183 20.96 7.15 35.90
C LEU A 183 21.46 5.85 36.55
N PRO A 184 22.32 5.06 35.88
CA PRO A 184 22.87 3.85 36.46
C PRO A 184 23.40 4.15 37.87
N SER A 185 22.80 3.51 38.88
CA SER A 185 23.17 3.72 40.27
C SER A 185 24.30 2.78 40.67
N VAL A 186 25.36 3.33 41.28
CA VAL A 186 26.55 2.58 41.68
C VAL A 186 26.72 2.66 43.19
N ALA A 187 26.77 1.52 43.86
CA ALA A 187 27.15 1.41 45.26
C ALA A 187 28.58 0.89 45.38
N VAL A 188 29.39 1.55 46.20
CA VAL A 188 30.77 1.12 46.50
C VAL A 188 30.78 0.55 47.91
N LEU A 189 31.07 -0.75 48.02
CA LEU A 189 31.20 -1.41 49.31
C LEU A 189 32.54 -1.05 49.96
N PRO A 190 32.62 -1.01 51.31
CA PRO A 190 33.88 -0.83 52.02
C PRO A 190 34.92 -1.86 51.56
N PHE A 191 36.07 -1.38 51.09
CA PHE A 191 37.15 -2.27 50.65
C PHE A 191 37.68 -3.08 51.84
N GLN A 192 37.93 -4.37 51.63
CA GLN A 192 38.39 -5.26 52.71
C GLN A 192 39.92 -5.22 52.84
N ALA A 193 40.44 -5.01 54.06
CA ALA A 193 41.87 -5.13 54.33
C ALA A 193 42.28 -6.59 54.55
N ILE A 194 43.17 -7.11 53.70
CA ILE A 194 43.79 -8.44 53.86
C ILE A 194 45.07 -8.27 54.68
N GLY A 195 45.06 -8.81 55.89
CA GLY A 195 46.16 -8.73 56.85
C GLY A 195 45.92 -7.62 57.88
N GLY A 196 45.50 -8.03 59.09
CA GLY A 196 44.86 -7.22 60.13
C GLY A 196 45.68 -6.12 60.82
N GLU A 197 46.43 -5.30 60.08
CA GLU A 197 46.97 -4.05 60.59
C GLU A 197 45.92 -2.92 60.47
N GLY A 198 45.68 -2.18 61.57
CA GLY A 198 44.77 -1.04 61.56
C GLY A 198 45.17 0.10 60.61
N SER A 199 46.42 0.11 60.14
CA SER A 199 46.92 1.01 59.09
C SER A 199 46.31 0.70 57.72
N VAL A 200 46.19 -0.57 57.36
CA VAL A 200 45.62 -1.04 56.08
C VAL A 200 44.10 -0.86 56.08
N GLN A 201 43.43 -1.06 57.23
CA GLN A 201 41.99 -0.79 57.36
C GLN A 201 41.66 0.69 57.14
N ARG A 202 42.44 1.61 57.75
CA ARG A 202 42.26 3.05 57.51
C ARG A 202 42.50 3.45 56.06
N LEU A 203 43.48 2.83 55.41
CA LEU A 203 43.73 3.03 53.98
C LEU A 203 42.56 2.56 53.12
N ALA A 204 41.96 1.40 53.44
CA ALA A 204 40.82 0.87 52.71
C ALA A 204 39.57 1.75 52.85
N GLY A 205 39.32 2.29 54.04
CA GLY A 205 38.28 3.31 54.25
C GLY A 205 38.54 4.58 53.44
N GLY A 206 39.76 5.10 53.47
CA GLY A 206 40.14 6.29 52.68
C GLY A 206 40.00 6.10 51.18
N LEU A 207 40.39 4.94 50.65
CA LEU A 207 40.25 4.61 49.23
C LEU A 207 38.77 4.51 48.81
N THR A 208 37.92 3.95 49.68
CA THR A 208 36.47 3.86 49.45
C THR A 208 35.88 5.27 49.28
N GLU A 209 36.24 6.20 50.16
CA GLU A 209 35.79 7.60 50.10
C GLU A 209 36.32 8.36 48.89
N GLU A 210 37.56 8.09 48.48
CA GLU A 210 38.15 8.67 47.27
C GLU A 210 37.39 8.23 46.01
N ILE A 211 37.08 6.93 45.89
CA ILE A 211 36.32 6.39 44.76
C ILE A 211 34.89 6.93 44.74
N ILE A 212 34.22 7.03 45.89
CA ILE A 212 32.88 7.62 45.97
C ILE A 212 32.92 9.08 45.52
N THR A 213 33.92 9.84 45.97
CA THR A 213 34.10 11.25 45.59
C THR A 213 34.37 11.42 44.10
N ASP A 214 35.23 10.58 43.52
CA ASP A 214 35.56 10.65 42.09
C ASP A 214 34.38 10.20 41.21
N LEU A 215 33.65 9.15 41.58
CA LEU A 215 32.43 8.73 40.89
C LEU A 215 31.33 9.79 40.96
N ALA A 216 31.19 10.49 42.08
CA ALA A 216 30.19 11.53 42.27
C ALA A 216 30.40 12.76 41.36
N ARG A 217 31.60 12.94 40.78
CA ARG A 217 31.87 14.01 39.80
C ARG A 217 31.24 13.75 38.44
N PHE A 218 30.87 12.51 38.13
CA PHE A 218 30.26 12.14 36.86
C PHE A 218 28.72 12.18 36.99
N PRO A 219 28.04 13.14 36.34
CA PRO A 219 26.58 13.29 36.46
C PRO A 219 25.80 12.16 35.76
N GLU A 220 26.50 11.29 35.02
CA GLU A 220 25.96 10.12 34.32
C GLU A 220 25.65 8.95 35.26
N PHE A 221 26.14 8.98 36.51
CA PHE A 221 25.91 7.94 37.52
C PHE A 221 25.27 8.53 38.78
N ARG A 222 24.39 7.75 39.42
CA ARG A 222 23.88 8.06 40.76
C ARG A 222 24.68 7.25 41.79
N VAL A 223 25.54 7.90 42.56
CA VAL A 223 26.37 7.22 43.57
C VAL A 223 25.61 7.09 44.89
N ILE A 224 25.61 5.90 45.49
CA ILE A 224 25.08 5.67 46.83
C ILE A 224 26.16 6.03 47.87
N ALA A 225 25.80 6.85 48.85
CA ALA A 225 26.74 7.37 49.85
C ALA A 225 27.31 6.28 50.77
N HIS A 226 28.53 6.50 51.27
CA HIS A 226 29.27 5.58 52.14
C HIS A 226 28.48 5.10 53.37
N ASN A 227 27.73 6.00 54.02
CA ASN A 227 26.93 5.68 55.21
C ASN A 227 25.85 4.60 54.97
N SER A 228 25.43 4.40 53.72
CA SER A 228 24.45 3.37 53.36
C SER A 228 25.10 2.00 53.11
N THR A 229 26.39 1.97 52.79
CA THR A 229 27.15 0.73 52.56
C THR A 229 27.94 0.27 53.79
N GLU A 230 28.10 1.12 54.82
CA GLU A 230 28.81 0.83 56.08
C GLU A 230 28.23 -0.39 56.84
N VAL A 231 26.92 -0.65 56.71
CA VAL A 231 26.25 -1.81 57.34
C VAL A 231 26.79 -3.16 56.82
N TYR A 232 27.47 -3.15 55.68
CA TYR A 232 28.05 -4.33 55.04
C TYR A 232 29.55 -4.50 55.31
N GLU A 233 30.17 -3.62 56.10
CA GLU A 233 31.59 -3.77 56.48
C GLU A 233 31.82 -5.08 57.24
N GLY A 234 32.80 -5.87 56.79
CA GLY A 234 33.21 -7.13 57.44
C GLY A 234 32.20 -8.28 57.31
N LYS A 235 31.09 -8.10 56.56
CA LYS A 235 30.12 -9.15 56.29
C LYS A 235 30.33 -9.73 54.89
N PRO A 236 30.27 -11.07 54.71
CA PRO A 236 30.20 -11.66 53.38
C PRO A 236 28.80 -11.40 52.81
N ALA A 237 28.62 -10.25 52.16
CA ALA A 237 27.35 -9.88 51.56
C ALA A 237 27.38 -10.22 50.07
N ASN A 238 26.34 -10.90 49.59
CA ASN A 238 26.18 -11.17 48.16
C ASN A 238 25.94 -9.82 47.43
N PRO A 239 26.76 -9.44 46.43
CA PRO A 239 26.60 -8.17 45.71
C PRO A 239 25.20 -7.97 45.12
N THR A 240 24.51 -9.07 44.75
CA THR A 240 23.14 -9.03 44.23
C THR A 240 22.13 -8.62 45.30
N GLU A 241 22.31 -9.12 46.53
CA GLU A 241 21.43 -8.80 47.66
C GLU A 241 21.67 -7.38 48.16
N VAL A 242 22.94 -6.94 48.19
CA VAL A 242 23.33 -5.56 48.50
C VAL A 242 22.74 -4.60 47.47
N GLY A 243 22.88 -4.90 46.18
CA GLY A 243 22.33 -4.08 45.10
C GLY A 243 20.81 -3.93 45.21
N ALA A 244 20.11 -5.02 45.52
CA ALA A 244 18.66 -4.99 45.76
C ALA A 244 18.29 -4.17 47.02
N ALA A 245 19.03 -4.31 48.11
CA ALA A 245 18.78 -3.60 49.36
C ALA A 245 19.07 -2.08 49.28
N LEU A 246 20.03 -1.68 48.44
CA LEU A 246 20.44 -0.29 48.25
C LEU A 246 19.87 0.36 46.99
N GLU A 247 19.01 -0.33 46.24
CA GLU A 247 18.50 0.10 44.93
C GLU A 247 19.63 0.51 43.95
N ALA A 248 20.77 -0.18 44.05
CA ALA A 248 21.95 0.06 43.23
C ALA A 248 21.95 -0.90 42.03
N GLY A 249 22.01 -0.35 40.81
CA GLY A 249 22.12 -1.12 39.58
C GLY A 249 23.49 -1.80 39.41
N PHE A 250 24.52 -1.26 40.06
CA PHE A 250 25.88 -1.80 40.05
C PHE A 250 26.49 -1.73 41.46
N VAL A 251 27.28 -2.74 41.81
CA VAL A 251 28.00 -2.81 43.09
C VAL A 251 29.48 -3.03 42.82
N VAL A 252 30.32 -2.22 43.45
CA VAL A 252 31.78 -2.32 43.39
C VAL A 252 32.27 -2.93 44.71
N GLU A 253 33.04 -4.01 44.62
CA GLU A 253 33.69 -4.69 45.73
C GLU A 253 35.18 -4.84 45.43
N GLY A 254 36.02 -4.77 46.47
CA GLY A 254 37.45 -5.01 46.36
C GLY A 254 38.13 -5.22 47.69
N SER A 255 39.38 -5.66 47.64
CA SER A 255 40.24 -5.84 48.81
C SER A 255 41.63 -5.26 48.58
N ILE A 256 42.28 -4.86 49.66
CA ILE A 256 43.62 -4.27 49.67
C ILE A 256 44.52 -5.15 50.51
N GLN A 257 45.69 -5.51 49.97
CA GLN A 257 46.70 -6.28 50.69
C GLN A 257 48.04 -5.54 50.68
N ARG A 258 48.74 -5.52 51.81
CA ARG A 258 50.12 -5.02 51.84
C ARG A 258 51.05 -6.09 51.31
N LEU A 259 51.67 -5.83 50.16
CA LEU A 259 52.78 -6.65 49.69
C LEU A 259 54.01 -6.36 50.56
N SER A 260 54.29 -7.24 51.53
CA SER A 260 55.54 -7.17 52.29
C SER A 260 56.70 -7.52 51.34
N ARG A 261 57.47 -6.52 50.92
CA ARG A 261 58.75 -6.76 50.27
C ARG A 261 59.77 -7.02 51.37
N SER A 262 60.05 -8.29 51.66
CA SER A 262 61.10 -8.66 52.60
C SER A 262 62.45 -8.17 52.07
N PRO A 263 63.18 -7.26 52.75
CA PRO A 263 64.58 -7.06 52.46
C PRO A 263 65.32 -8.13 53.26
N THR A 264 65.87 -9.15 52.58
CA THR A 264 67.17 -9.80 52.87
C THR A 264 67.19 -11.20 52.23
N GLY A 265 68.09 -11.36 51.28
CA GLY A 265 68.52 -12.64 50.72
C GLY A 265 69.93 -12.51 50.17
N LEU A 266 70.84 -11.87 50.94
CA LEU A 266 72.27 -11.99 50.74
C LEU A 266 72.67 -13.38 51.27
N VAL A 267 72.68 -14.40 50.39
CA VAL A 267 73.26 -15.70 50.69
C VAL A 267 74.71 -15.67 50.23
N ALA A 268 75.62 -15.69 51.19
CA ALA A 268 77.04 -15.89 51.00
C ALA A 268 77.30 -17.28 50.39
N ALA A 269 78.21 -17.35 49.42
CA ALA A 269 78.75 -18.58 48.87
C ALA A 269 79.77 -19.21 49.85
N PRO A 270 79.82 -20.54 50.00
CA PRO A 270 80.99 -21.21 50.56
C PRO A 270 82.09 -21.36 49.51
N ALA A 271 83.34 -21.27 50.01
CA ALA A 271 84.60 -21.44 49.29
C ALA A 271 84.87 -22.89 48.86
#